data_AF-A0A1X7D0W5-F1
#
_entry.id   AF-A0A1X7D0W5-F1
#
_cell.length_a   1.000
_cell.length_b   1.000
_cell.length_c   1.000
_cell.angle_alpha   90.00
_cell.angle_beta   90.00
_cell.angle_gamma   90.00
#
_symmetry.space_group_name_H-M   'P 1'
#
loop_
_entity.id
_entity.type
_entity.pdbx_description
1 polymer ?
#
loop_
_entity_poly.entity_id
_entity_poly.type
_entity_poly.pdbx_seq_one_letter_code
_entity_poly.pdbx_strand_id
1 'polypeptide(L)'
;MSTKGFSRVRVPQSLRIARGCFKETGLMDNHHSGPVETGASMDYAEHEKTYDMFIAGAKWGTMIIVVLMIAMAAGFFGGAGFIGSLILFIVLTVAGAFLLR
;
A
#
# COMPACT_ATOMS: atom_id res chain seq x y z
N MET A 1 -47.63 -27.45 -38.70
CA MET A 1 -46.70 -26.37 -39.11
C MET A 1 -45.38 -26.63 -38.39
N SER A 2 -44.30 -26.82 -39.14
CA SER A 2 -43.00 -27.39 -38.74
C SER A 2 -41.96 -26.30 -38.51
N THR A 3 -41.20 -26.35 -37.42
CA THR A 3 -39.91 -25.65 -37.26
C THR A 3 -38.89 -26.46 -36.41
N LYS A 4 -38.11 -27.30 -37.12
CA LYS A 4 -36.63 -27.45 -37.09
C LYS A 4 -35.95 -27.30 -35.70
N GLY A 5 -35.35 -28.33 -35.11
CA GLY A 5 -34.18 -29.03 -35.64
C GLY A 5 -32.88 -28.42 -35.07
N PHE A 6 -32.65 -28.55 -33.76
CA PHE A 6 -31.42 -28.08 -33.10
C PHE A 6 -30.28 -29.08 -33.38
N SER A 7 -29.58 -28.86 -34.48
CA SER A 7 -28.40 -29.64 -34.87
C SER A 7 -27.23 -29.32 -33.95
N ARG A 8 -26.76 -30.35 -33.23
CA ARG A 8 -25.52 -30.32 -32.44
C ARG A 8 -24.37 -29.87 -33.34
N VAL A 9 -23.93 -28.62 -33.22
CA VAL A 9 -22.77 -28.10 -33.95
C VAL A 9 -21.55 -28.90 -33.48
N ARG A 10 -21.04 -29.79 -34.33
CA ARG A 10 -19.79 -30.51 -34.07
C ARG A 10 -18.66 -29.48 -34.11
N VAL A 11 -18.18 -29.08 -32.94
CA VAL A 11 -16.96 -28.28 -32.82
C VAL A 11 -15.83 -29.02 -33.55
N PRO A 12 -15.16 -28.41 -34.54
CA PRO A 12 -14.10 -29.07 -35.27
C PRO A 12 -12.95 -29.41 -34.32
N GLN A 13 -12.33 -30.58 -34.51
CA GLN A 13 -11.27 -31.09 -33.63
C GLN A 13 -10.11 -30.10 -33.51
N SER A 14 -9.82 -29.32 -34.56
CA SER A 14 -8.81 -28.26 -34.55
C SER A 14 -9.09 -27.17 -33.50
N LEU A 15 -10.36 -26.81 -33.27
CA LEU A 15 -10.75 -25.83 -32.25
C LEU A 15 -10.67 -26.40 -30.83
N ARG A 16 -10.80 -27.72 -30.67
CA ARG A 16 -10.59 -28.42 -29.39
C ARG A 16 -9.11 -28.48 -29.04
N ILE A 17 -8.23 -28.73 -30.02
CA ILE A 17 -6.77 -28.72 -29.85
C ILE A 17 -6.27 -27.30 -29.58
N ALA A 18 -6.77 -26.28 -30.30
CA ALA A 18 -6.40 -24.90 -30.06
C ALA A 18 -6.81 -24.39 -28.66
N ARG A 19 -7.96 -24.81 -28.13
CA ARG A 19 -8.32 -24.54 -26.71
C ARG A 19 -7.42 -25.28 -25.73
N GLY A 20 -6.95 -26.49 -26.06
CA GLY A 20 -5.98 -27.23 -25.25
C GLY A 20 -4.62 -26.54 -25.21
N CYS A 21 -4.10 -26.18 -26.39
CA CYS A 21 -2.83 -25.46 -26.53
C CYS A 21 -2.88 -24.09 -25.85
N PHE A 22 -3.94 -23.30 -26.04
CA PHE A 22 -4.13 -22.02 -25.36
C PHE A 22 -4.25 -22.18 -23.84
N LYS A 23 -4.81 -23.30 -23.34
CA LYS A 23 -4.85 -23.57 -21.90
C LYS A 23 -3.49 -23.96 -21.33
N GLU A 24 -2.61 -24.59 -22.11
CA GLU A 24 -1.24 -24.90 -21.66
C GLU A 24 -0.25 -23.74 -21.85
N THR A 25 -0.41 -22.89 -22.86
CA THR A 25 0.56 -21.81 -23.18
C THR A 25 0.10 -20.40 -22.79
N GLY A 26 -1.19 -20.20 -22.47
CA GLY A 26 -1.76 -18.87 -22.21
C GLY A 26 -1.49 -18.28 -20.82
N LEU A 27 -0.80 -19.00 -19.92
CA LEU A 27 -0.34 -18.45 -18.64
C LEU A 27 0.81 -19.29 -18.06
N MET A 28 1.89 -19.43 -18.82
CA MET A 28 3.19 -19.75 -18.23
C MET A 28 3.83 -18.46 -17.69
N ASP A 29 3.15 -17.80 -16.75
CA ASP A 29 3.85 -16.94 -15.79
C ASP A 29 4.68 -17.87 -14.93
N ASN A 30 5.91 -18.10 -15.38
CA ASN A 30 6.97 -18.70 -14.56
C ASN A 30 7.36 -17.68 -13.49
N HIS A 31 6.46 -17.41 -12.55
CA HIS A 31 6.89 -17.05 -11.21
C HIS A 31 7.68 -18.27 -10.74
N HIS A 32 9.01 -18.17 -10.78
CA HIS A 32 9.92 -19.09 -10.11
C HIS A 32 9.52 -19.17 -8.64
N SER A 33 8.56 -20.03 -8.34
CA SER A 33 8.35 -20.56 -7.00
C SER A 33 9.25 -21.79 -6.97
N GLY A 34 10.53 -21.55 -6.69
CA GLY A 34 11.47 -22.60 -6.31
C GLY A 34 10.89 -23.45 -5.17
N PRO A 35 11.41 -24.67 -4.95
CA PRO A 35 10.92 -25.60 -3.95
C PRO A 35 10.71 -24.85 -2.65
N VAL A 36 9.48 -24.86 -2.13
CA VAL A 36 9.01 -24.13 -0.96
C VAL A 36 10.16 -23.54 -0.16
N GLU A 37 10.57 -22.32 -0.54
CA GLU A 37 11.50 -21.51 0.22
C GLU A 37 10.70 -21.06 1.44
N THR A 38 10.29 -22.00 2.32
CA THR A 38 10.12 -21.67 3.73
C THR A 38 11.52 -21.25 4.15
N GLY A 39 11.86 -20.00 3.82
CA GLY A 39 13.15 -19.41 4.10
C GLY A 39 13.48 -19.73 5.53
N ALA A 40 14.72 -20.14 5.78
CA ALA A 40 15.21 -20.48 7.12
C ALA A 40 14.59 -19.53 8.15
N SER A 41 14.08 -20.07 9.26
CA SER A 41 13.32 -19.33 10.28
C SER A 41 13.93 -17.95 10.50
N MET A 42 13.33 -16.94 9.90
CA MET A 42 13.89 -15.60 9.84
C MET A 42 13.82 -15.02 11.25
N ASP A 43 14.94 -14.48 11.76
CA ASP A 43 14.94 -13.84 13.07
C ASP A 43 14.16 -12.52 12.98
N TYR A 44 12.92 -12.55 13.46
CA TYR A 44 12.01 -11.40 13.43
C TYR A 44 12.28 -10.39 14.54
N ALA A 45 13.08 -10.73 15.56
CA ALA A 45 13.25 -9.86 16.72
C ALA A 45 13.83 -8.49 16.35
N GLU A 46 14.85 -8.47 15.49
CA GLU A 46 15.47 -7.21 15.05
C GLU A 46 14.66 -6.52 13.93
N HIS A 47 13.92 -7.31 13.14
CA HIS A 47 13.03 -6.79 12.09
C HIS A 47 11.88 -5.98 12.68
N GLU A 48 11.16 -6.54 13.67
CA GLU A 48 10.06 -5.86 14.36
C GLU A 48 10.57 -4.62 15.11
N LYS A 49 11.70 -4.73 15.82
CA LYS A 49 12.28 -3.59 16.54
C LYS A 49 12.60 -2.42 15.62
N THR A 50 13.20 -2.69 14.46
CA THR A 50 13.54 -1.62 13.50
C THR A 50 12.28 -1.03 12.85
N TYR A 51 11.31 -1.88 12.55
CA TYR A 51 10.02 -1.45 12.02
C TYR A 51 9.25 -0.57 13.02
N ASP A 52 9.22 -0.94 14.30
CA ASP A 52 8.58 -0.15 15.35
C ASP A 52 9.25 1.22 15.52
N MET A 53 10.59 1.27 15.47
CA MET A 53 11.33 2.54 15.47
C MET A 53 11.00 3.39 14.24
N PHE A 54 10.87 2.78 13.07
CA PHE A 54 10.47 3.47 11.84
C PHE A 54 9.05 4.03 11.95
N ILE A 55 8.09 3.24 12.42
CA ILE A 55 6.70 3.65 12.63
C ILE A 55 6.63 4.80 13.64
N ALA A 56 7.36 4.70 14.76
CA ALA A 56 7.44 5.78 15.73
C ALA A 56 8.01 7.06 15.10
N GLY A 57 9.13 6.95 14.36
CA GLY A 57 9.76 8.07 13.67
C GLY A 57 8.83 8.71 12.63
N ALA A 58 8.13 7.91 11.83
CA ALA A 58 7.16 8.38 10.85
C ALA A 58 5.97 9.08 11.53
N LYS A 59 5.43 8.52 12.62
CA LYS A 59 4.33 9.11 13.40
C LYS A 59 4.70 10.48 13.96
N TRP A 60 5.84 10.59 14.64
CA TRP A 60 6.28 11.85 15.24
C TRP A 60 6.76 12.86 14.18
N GLY A 61 7.44 12.38 13.13
CA GLY A 61 7.94 13.22 12.05
C GLY A 61 6.83 13.87 11.24
N THR A 62 5.82 13.09 10.83
CA THR A 62 4.65 13.63 10.10
C THR A 62 3.89 14.66 10.93
N MET A 63 3.70 14.41 12.23
CA MET A 63 3.04 15.36 13.14
C MET A 63 3.82 16.69 13.21
N ILE A 64 5.14 16.65 13.40
CA ILE A 64 5.97 17.87 13.49
C ILE A 64 5.88 18.69 12.20
N ILE A 65 5.91 18.05 11.03
CA ILE A 65 5.82 18.74 9.74
C ILE A 65 4.47 19.45 9.61
N VAL A 66 3.37 18.77 9.91
CA VAL A 66 2.01 19.36 9.84
C VAL A 66 1.89 20.55 10.80
N VAL A 67 2.34 20.39 12.04
CA VAL A 67 2.31 21.45 13.05
C VAL A 67 3.16 22.65 12.62
N LEU A 68 4.35 22.42 12.05
CA LEU A 68 5.20 23.47 11.53
C LEU A 68 4.50 24.27 10.42
N MET A 69 3.84 23.59 9.48
CA MET A 69 3.10 24.28 8.41
C MET A 69 1.96 25.15 8.96
N ILE A 70 1.22 24.66 9.96
CA ILE A 70 0.15 25.43 10.61
C ILE A 70 0.73 26.64 11.36
N ALA A 71 1.81 26.46 12.11
CA ALA A 71 2.43 27.52 12.88
C ALA A 71 3.00 28.63 11.99
N MET A 72 3.61 28.28 10.84
CA MET A 72 4.09 29.26 9.87
C MET A 72 2.93 30.00 9.19
N ALA A 73 1.88 29.28 8.81
CA ALA A 73 0.69 29.93 8.27
C ALA A 73 0.09 30.91 9.29
N ALA A 74 -0.19 30.46 10.51
CA ALA A 74 -0.82 31.30 11.53
C ALA A 74 0.06 32.46 11.99
N GLY A 75 1.38 32.27 12.14
CA GLY A 75 2.28 33.33 12.61
C GLY A 75 2.52 34.43 11.58
N PHE A 76 2.61 34.10 10.29
CA PHE A 76 2.81 35.09 9.24
C PHE A 76 1.49 35.74 8.77
N PHE A 77 0.41 34.97 8.60
CA PHE A 77 -0.89 35.53 8.21
C PHE A 77 -1.62 36.22 9.38
N GLY A 78 -1.39 35.80 10.62
CA GLY A 78 -1.97 36.40 11.82
C GLY A 78 -1.22 37.62 12.36
N GLY A 79 -0.12 38.05 11.72
CA GLY A 79 0.65 39.24 12.11
C GLY A 79 1.52 39.07 13.37
N ALA A 80 1.58 37.87 13.96
CA ALA A 80 2.36 37.58 15.16
C ALA A 80 3.88 37.39 14.89
N GLY A 81 4.27 37.29 13.61
CA GLY A 81 5.65 37.18 13.18
C GLY A 81 6.33 35.88 13.61
N PHE A 82 7.67 35.87 13.60
CA PHE A 82 8.47 34.67 13.91
C PHE A 82 8.34 34.20 15.37
N ILE A 83 8.22 35.13 16.33
CA ILE A 83 8.06 34.77 17.74
C ILE A 83 6.66 34.16 17.99
N GLY A 84 5.63 34.71 17.33
CA GLY A 84 4.28 34.15 17.39
C GLY A 84 4.18 32.74 16.81
N SER A 85 4.80 32.48 15.65
CA SER A 85 4.84 31.13 15.08
C SER A 85 5.62 30.16 15.97
N LEU A 86 6.71 30.60 16.61
CA LEU A 86 7.50 29.74 17.49
C LEU A 86 6.72 29.33 18.75
N ILE A 87 5.97 30.25 19.35
CA ILE A 87 5.10 29.94 20.50
C ILE A 87 3.96 29.01 20.07
N LEU A 88 3.29 29.30 18.95
CA LEU A 88 2.23 28.44 18.42
C LEU A 88 2.73 27.03 18.09
N PHE A 89 3.93 26.92 17.51
CA PHE A 89 4.57 25.64 17.23
C PHE A 89 4.72 24.81 18.50
N ILE A 90 5.29 25.38 19.57
CA ILE A 90 5.48 24.66 20.85
C ILE A 90 4.13 24.20 21.41
N VAL A 91 3.13 25.08 21.45
CA VAL A 91 1.79 24.76 21.98
C VAL A 91 1.13 23.65 21.17
N LEU A 92 1.15 23.74 19.84
CA LEU A 92 0.55 22.74 18.96
C LEU A 92 1.32 21.42 18.96
N THR A 93 2.64 21.42 19.13
CA THR A 93 3.41 20.17 19.28
C THR A 93 3.06 19.46 20.57
N VAL A 94 2.90 20.19 21.69
CA VAL A 94 2.45 19.60 22.96
C VAL A 94 1.02 19.06 22.81
N ALA A 95 0.09 19.86 22.26
CA ALA A 95 -1.28 19.43 22.02
C ALA A 95 -1.35 18.20 21.08
N GLY A 96 -0.56 18.20 20.01
CA GLY A 96 -0.44 17.09 19.07
C GLY A 96 0.12 15.82 19.72
N ALA A 97 1.09 15.95 20.64
CA ALA A 97 1.61 14.82 21.39
C ALA A 97 0.58 14.18 22.33
N PHE A 98 -0.31 14.97 22.93
CA PHE A 98 -1.42 14.45 23.74
C PHE A 98 -2.50 13.77 22.88
N LEU A 99 -2.75 14.25 21.66
CA LEU A 99 -3.76 13.69 20.77
C LEU A 99 -3.31 12.38 20.11
N LEU A 100 -2.00 12.25 19.81
CA LEU A 100 -1.40 11.04 19.22
C LEU A 100 -0.99 9.96 20.23
N ARG A 101 -1.29 10.17 21.52
CA ARG A 101 -1.05 9.22 22.59
C ARG A 101 -2.20 8.23 22.72
#